data_AF-A0A7V5N3P4-F1
#
_entry.id   AF-A0A7V5N3P4-F1
#
_cell.length_a   1.000
_cell.length_b   1.000
_cell.length_c   1.000
_cell.angle_alpha   90.00
_cell.angle_beta   90.00
_cell.angle_gamma   90.00
#
_symmetry.space_group_name_H-M   'P 1'
#
loop_
_entity.id
_entity.type
_entity.pdbx_description
1 polymer ?
#
loop_
_entity_poly.entity_id
_entity_poly.type
_entity_poly.pdbx_seq_one_letter_code
_entity_poly.pdbx_strand_id
1 'polypeptide(L)' 'MKRDVYRRIIEIGDYFEDRQIKVEVRVTDVQQFEKFLEQELREDLVAIWAGKRSLIDRLFPREWVGRFASKWTRSSLVMR' A
#
# COMPACT_ATOMS: atom_id res chain seq x y z
N MET A 1 -7.73 -15.67 1.96
CA MET A 1 -8.08 -14.58 1.03
C MET A 1 -9.06 -15.09 -0.03
N LYS A 2 -10.05 -14.29 -0.47
CA LYS A 2 -11.01 -14.74 -1.50
C LYS A 2 -10.30 -14.96 -2.85
N ARG A 3 -10.68 -16.02 -3.57
CA ARG A 3 -10.05 -16.41 -4.86
C ARG A 3 -10.08 -15.28 -5.90
N ASP A 4 -11.18 -14.54 -5.96
CA ASP A 4 -11.36 -13.45 -6.93
C ASP A 4 -10.40 -12.27 -6.68
N VAL A 5 -10.06 -12.01 -5.42
CA VAL A 5 -9.10 -10.96 -5.05
C VAL A 5 -7.69 -11.34 -5.53
N TYR A 6 -7.30 -12.60 -5.33
CA TYR A 6 -6.00 -13.09 -5.77
C TYR A 6 -5.86 -13.03 -7.30
N ARG A 7 -6.91 -13.48 -8.02
CA ARG A 7 -6.95 -13.38 -9.48
C ARG A 7 -6.77 -11.93 -9.94
N ARG A 8 -7.50 -11.00 -9.32
CA ARG A 8 -7.45 -9.59 -9.72
C ARG A 8 -6.09 -8.97 -9.48
N ILE A 9 -5.39 -9.36 -8.41
CA ILE A 9 -4.03 -8.89 -8.13
C ILE A 9 -3.06 -9.37 -9.22
N ILE A 10 -3.15 -10.63 -9.64
CA ILE A 10 -2.33 -11.17 -10.74
C ILE A 10 -2.60 -10.42 -12.03
N GLU A 11 -3.86 -10.26 -12.43
CA GLU A 11 -4.23 -9.53 -13.66
C GLU A 11 -3.66 -8.10 -13.70
N ILE A 12 -3.63 -7.42 -12.54
CA ILE A 12 -3.04 -6.08 -12.43
C ILE A 12 -1.51 -6.16 -12.53
N GLY A 13 -0.89 -7.15 -11.89
CA GLY A 13 0.55 -7.40 -11.99
C GLY A 13 0.98 -7.62 -13.44
N ASP A 14 0.34 -8.57 -14.12
CA ASP A 14 0.61 -8.92 -15.52
C ASP A 14 0.51 -7.67 -16.43
N TYR A 15 -0.50 -6.83 -16.22
CA TYR A 15 -0.68 -5.59 -17.00
C TYR A 15 0.55 -4.65 -16.93
N PHE A 16 1.19 -4.54 -15.77
CA PHE A 16 2.38 -3.70 -15.59
C PHE A 16 3.66 -4.41 -16.01
N GLU A 17 3.77 -5.71 -15.76
CA GLU A 17 4.92 -6.52 -16.19
C GLU A 17 5.03 -6.58 -17.73
N ASP A 18 3.91 -6.68 -18.44
CA ASP A 18 3.84 -6.57 -19.91
C ASP A 18 4.41 -5.24 -20.43
N ARG A 19 4.45 -4.21 -19.59
CA ARG A 19 5.01 -2.88 -19.87
C ARG A 19 6.43 -2.72 -19.30
N GLN A 20 7.07 -3.82 -18.92
CA GLN A 20 8.40 -3.87 -18.31
C GLN A 20 8.51 -3.09 -16.99
N ILE A 21 7.38 -2.92 -16.30
CA ILE A 21 7.35 -2.34 -14.95
C ILE A 21 7.35 -3.52 -13.98
N LYS A 22 8.44 -3.66 -13.22
CA LYS A 22 8.56 -4.73 -12.22
C LYS A 22 7.52 -4.54 -11.13
N VAL A 23 6.72 -5.56 -10.87
CA VAL A 23 5.72 -5.57 -9.80
C VAL A 23 6.16 -6.56 -8.72
N GLU A 24 6.02 -6.16 -7.46
CA GLU A 24 6.13 -7.07 -6.33
C GLU A 24 4.89 -6.95 -5.46
N VAL A 25 4.24 -8.09 -5.22
CA VAL A 25 3.05 -8.16 -4.39
C VAL A 25 3.44 -8.77 -3.05
N ARG A 26 3.17 -8.02 -1.97
CA ARG A 26 3.28 -8.51 -0.60
C ARG A 26 1.93 -8.41 0.11
N VAL A 27 1.65 -9.38 0.97
CA VAL A 27 0.46 -9.44 1.80
C VAL A 27 0.89 -9.59 3.24
N THR A 28 0.30 -8.81 4.14
CA THR A 28 0.58 -8.84 5.57
C THR A 28 -0.73 -8.75 6.36
N ASP A 29 -0.72 -9.19 7.61
CA ASP A 29 -1.84 -8.97 8.52
C ASP A 29 -1.98 -7.49 8.84
N VAL A 30 -3.23 -7.01 8.95
CA VAL A 30 -3.50 -5.59 9.23
C VAL A 30 -2.81 -5.10 10.51
N GLN A 31 -2.71 -5.97 11.51
CA GLN A 31 -2.06 -5.67 12.80
C GLN A 31 -0.54 -5.43 12.65
N GLN A 32 0.07 -6.00 11.62
CA GLN A 32 1.49 -5.84 11.30
C GLN A 32 1.74 -4.78 10.24
N PHE A 33 0.71 -4.13 9.71
CA PHE A 33 0.81 -3.23 8.56
C PHE A 33 1.80 -2.08 8.79
N GLU A 34 1.70 -1.36 9.91
CA GLU A 34 2.60 -0.22 10.18
C GLU A 34 4.07 -0.67 10.29
N LYS A 35 4.32 -1.78 10.99
CA LYS A 35 5.66 -2.37 11.11
C LYS A 35 6.19 -2.87 9.77
N PHE A 36 5.34 -3.47 8.95
CA PHE A 36 5.67 -3.92 7.61
C PHE A 36 6.10 -2.75 6.72
N LEU A 37 5.35 -1.65 6.76
CA LEU A 37 5.70 -0.43 6.04
C LEU A 37 7.05 0.12 6.49
N GLU A 38 7.31 0.17 7.81
CA GLU A 38 8.60 0.64 8.35
C GLU A 38 9.81 -0.22 7.90
N GLN A 39 9.61 -1.52 7.66
CA GLN A 39 10.68 -2.46 7.28
C GLN A 39 10.95 -2.50 5.77
N GLU A 40 9.89 -2.48 4.97
CA GLU A 40 9.97 -2.68 3.52
C GLU A 40 10.23 -1.39 2.75
N LEU A 41 9.87 -0.23 3.31
CA LEU A 41 9.91 1.03 2.57
C LEU A 41 11.27 1.66 2.67
N ARG A 42 12.19 1.04 1.93
CA ARG A 42 13.54 1.51 1.61
C ARG A 42 13.59 2.32 0.32
N GLU A 43 12.43 2.64 -0.25
CA GLU A 43 12.28 3.36 -1.53
C GLU A 43 12.06 4.87 -1.34
N ASP A 44 12.33 5.66 -2.38
CA ASP A 44 12.36 7.13 -2.30
C ASP A 44 10.96 7.79 -2.28
N LEU A 45 9.95 7.06 -2.76
CA LEU A 45 8.57 7.53 -2.85
C LEU A 45 7.62 6.41 -2.42
N VAL A 46 6.63 6.79 -1.62
CA VAL A 46 5.54 5.88 -1.27
C VAL A 46 4.20 6.52 -1.57
N ALA A 47 3.39 5.80 -2.34
CA ALA A 47 2.02 6.17 -2.65
C ALA A 47 1.04 5.37 -1.78
N ILE A 48 0.20 6.09 -1.04
CA ILE A 48 -0.82 5.50 -0.16
C ILE A 48 -2.20 5.91 -0.67
N TRP A 49 -3.05 4.92 -0.95
CA TRP A 49 -4.46 5.17 -1.25
C TRP A 49 -5.30 5.24 0.03
N ALA A 50 -5.71 6.45 0.38
CA ALA A 50 -6.46 6.79 1.59
C ALA A 50 -7.86 7.36 1.29
N GLY A 51 -8.49 6.90 0.19
CA GLY A 51 -9.84 7.33 -0.16
C GLY A 51 -10.93 6.70 0.73
N LYS A 52 -12.17 7.23 0.66
CA LYS A 52 -13.34 6.82 1.47
C LYS A 52 -13.72 5.32 1.40
N ARG A 53 -13.15 4.58 0.45
CA ARG A 53 -13.38 3.13 0.28
C ARG A 53 -12.13 2.29 0.57
N SER A 54 -11.02 2.91 0.95
CA SER A 54 -9.79 2.19 1.25
C SER A 54 -9.91 1.44 2.58
N LEU A 55 -9.12 0.38 2.72
CA LEU A 55 -9.00 -0.32 4.01
C LEU A 55 -8.36 0.57 5.07
N ILE A 56 -7.56 1.56 4.66
CA ILE A 56 -6.90 2.49 5.58
C ILE A 56 -7.94 3.37 6.28
N ASP A 57 -8.90 3.95 5.56
CA ASP A 57 -9.96 4.78 6.15
C ASP A 57 -10.88 3.98 7.10
N ARG A 58 -11.02 2.66 6.86
CA ARG A 58 -11.87 1.78 7.68
C ARG A 58 -11.17 1.24 8.93
N LEU A 59 -9.88 0.93 8.84
CA LEU A 59 -9.16 0.17 9.86
C LEU A 59 -8.23 1.05 10.71
N PHE A 60 -7.91 2.25 10.23
CA PHE A 60 -7.01 3.17 10.93
C PHE A 60 -7.71 4.50 11.24
N PRO A 61 -7.31 5.19 12.32
CA PRO A 61 -7.82 6.53 12.62
C PRO A 61 -7.58 7.50 11.46
N ARG A 62 -8.45 8.50 11.29
CA ARG A 62 -8.33 9.52 10.20
C ARG A 62 -6.96 10.20 10.13
N GLU A 63 -6.34 10.42 11.28
CA GLU A 63 -5.02 11.07 11.39
C GLU A 63 -3.86 10.13 11.12
N TRP A 64 -4.10 8.81 10.98
CA TRP A 64 -3.05 7.81 10.85
C TRP A 64 -2.14 8.09 9.65
N VAL A 65 -2.70 8.41 8.48
CA VAL A 65 -1.88 8.68 7.28
C VAL A 65 -0.96 9.89 7.49
N GLY A 66 -1.46 10.94 8.15
CA GLY A 66 -0.66 12.13 8.46
C GLY A 66 0.45 11.82 9.47
N ARG A 67 0.13 11.10 10.55
CA ARG A 67 1.12 10.66 11.55
C ARG A 67 2.16 9.74 10.93
N PHE A 68 1.74 8.77 10.12
CA PHE A 68 2.61 7.85 9.42
C PHE A 68 3.52 8.58 8.43
N ALA A 69 2.98 9.45 7.58
CA ALA A 69 3.76 10.27 6.66
C ALA A 69 4.77 11.17 7.39
N SER A 70 4.41 11.71 8.55
CA SER A 70 5.31 12.56 9.36
C SER A 70 6.49 11.80 9.99
N LYS A 71 6.35 10.48 10.22
CA LYS A 71 7.45 9.63 10.70
C LYS A 71 8.47 9.33 9.60
N TRP A 72 8.12 9.52 8.34
CA TRP A 72 9.01 9.25 7.23
C TRP A 72 9.87 10.43 6.85
N THR A 73 11.13 10.12 6.59
CA THR A 73 12.13 11.06 6.08
C THR A 73 12.04 11.27 4.56
N ARG A 74 11.12 10.60 3.85
CA ARG A 74 11.05 10.56 2.38
C ARG A 74 9.69 11.00 1.85
N SER A 75 9.63 11.22 0.54
CA SER A 75 8.44 11.74 -0.14
C SER A 75 7.26 10.77 0.00
N SER A 76 6.11 11.30 0.39
CA SER A 76 4.86 10.54 0.48
C SER A 76 3.80 11.17 -0.41
N LEU A 77 3.12 10.33 -1.20
CA LEU A 77 1.99 10.71 -2.04
C LEU A 77 0.72 10.09 -1.46
N VAL A 78 -0.18 10.93 -0.95
CA VAL A 78 -1.47 10.48 -0.42
C VAL A 78 -2.55 10.71 -1.46
N MET A 79 -3.13 9.62 -1.96
CA MET A 79 -4.22 9.63 -2.94
C MET A 79 -5.57 9.50 -2.23
N ARG A 80 -6.51 10.41 -2.50
CA ARG A 80 -7.84 10.45 -1.88
C ARG A 80 -8.93 9.92 -2.81
#